data_AF-A0A7Z1QYD7-F1
#
_entry.id   AF-A0A7Z1QYD7-F1
#
_cell.length_a   1.000
_cell.length_b   1.000
_cell.length_c   1.000
_cell.angle_alpha   90.00
_cell.angle_beta   90.00
_cell.angle_gamma   90.00
#
_symmetry.space_group_name_H-M   'P 1'
#
loop_
_entity.id
_entity.type
_entity.pdbx_description
1 polymer ?
#
loop_
_entity_poly.entity_id
_entity_poly.type
_entity_poly.pdbx_seq_one_letter_code
_entity_poly.pdbx_strand_id
1 'polypeptide(L)'
;MPAYQPEDLTPLEVALLGVLSVGLPPSRAAGSDTFRVDHVTAVVHGLASSGERSTHLAPDGVKVAPAFRAELRSAIESLSGKGLVVAQAAGEPAAAGGFEAGLQIDLVDPDEHPAVLDRYLAQLCMEQLFNIPAVYPYLMDRYAASGEVWRRLREDGYARD
;
A
#
# COMPACT_ATOMS: atom_id res chain seq x y z
N MET A 1 -9.99 22.10 6.51
CA MET A 1 -9.98 21.16 5.37
C MET A 1 -11.34 20.47 5.33
N PRO A 2 -11.89 20.16 4.14
CA PRO A 2 -13.08 19.33 4.06
C PRO A 2 -12.82 17.98 4.74
N ALA A 3 -13.80 17.47 5.49
CA ALA A 3 -13.75 16.15 6.07
C ALA A 3 -14.26 15.15 5.02
N TYR A 4 -13.35 14.37 4.43
CA TYR A 4 -13.69 13.35 3.45
C TYR A 4 -14.21 12.08 4.14
N GLN A 5 -15.12 11.38 3.49
CA GLN A 5 -15.53 10.01 3.80
C GLN A 5 -15.12 9.08 2.65
N PRO A 6 -15.07 7.75 2.86
CA PRO A 6 -14.69 6.83 1.78
C PRO A 6 -15.59 6.94 0.54
N GLU A 7 -16.88 7.26 0.70
CA GLU A 7 -17.81 7.49 -0.41
C GLU A 7 -17.48 8.72 -1.28
N ASP A 8 -16.65 9.64 -0.79
CA ASP A 8 -16.15 10.79 -1.55
C ASP A 8 -14.94 10.44 -2.43
N LEU A 9 -14.44 9.19 -2.32
CA LEU A 9 -13.24 8.71 -3.00
C LEU A 9 -13.61 7.75 -4.13
N THR A 10 -12.75 7.69 -5.14
CA THR A 10 -12.86 6.67 -6.18
C THR A 10 -12.53 5.28 -5.62
N PRO A 11 -13.01 4.18 -6.23
CA PRO A 11 -12.69 2.83 -5.76
C PRO A 11 -11.19 2.52 -5.68
N LEU A 12 -10.38 3.10 -6.56
CA LEU A 12 -8.91 2.95 -6.53
C LEU A 12 -8.29 3.74 -5.37
N GLU A 13 -8.79 4.93 -5.07
CA GLU A 13 -8.35 5.73 -3.92
C GLU A 13 -8.68 5.04 -2.59
N VAL A 14 -9.88 4.45 -2.48
CA VAL A 14 -10.27 3.61 -1.32
C VAL A 14 -9.33 2.40 -1.19
N ALA A 15 -9.05 1.70 -2.30
CA ALA A 15 -8.14 0.57 -2.30
C ALA A 15 -6.74 0.95 -1.82
N LEU A 16 -6.17 2.04 -2.36
CA LEU A 16 -4.84 2.52 -2.00
C LEU A 16 -4.77 2.94 -0.52
N LEU A 17 -5.68 3.79 -0.05
CA LEU A 17 -5.69 4.23 1.35
C LEU A 17 -5.88 3.05 2.32
N GLY A 18 -6.77 2.11 1.98
CA GLY A 18 -6.99 0.93 2.80
C GLY A 18 -5.75 0.04 2.86
N VAL A 19 -5.05 -0.19 1.74
CA VAL A 19 -3.79 -0.94 1.70
C VAL A 19 -2.70 -0.27 2.53
N LEU A 20 -2.55 1.05 2.42
CA LEU A 20 -1.59 1.82 3.21
C LEU A 20 -1.88 1.71 4.73
N SER A 21 -3.16 1.60 5.11
CA SER A 21 -3.57 1.40 6.50
C SER A 21 -3.21 0.02 7.07
N VAL A 22 -2.95 -0.99 6.22
CA VAL A 22 -2.57 -2.35 6.68
C VAL A 22 -1.18 -2.35 7.32
N GLY A 23 -0.31 -1.40 6.95
CA GLY A 23 1.04 -1.30 7.53
C GLY A 23 1.99 -2.38 7.03
N LEU A 24 2.03 -2.59 5.70
CA LEU A 24 2.92 -3.56 5.06
C LEU A 24 4.39 -3.19 5.31
N PRO A 25 5.28 -4.18 5.57
CA PRO A 25 6.71 -3.94 5.60
C PRO A 25 7.24 -3.62 4.21
N PRO A 26 8.40 -2.94 4.10
CA PRO A 26 9.08 -2.76 2.82
C PRO A 26 9.32 -4.10 2.12
N SER A 27 9.06 -4.16 0.81
CA SER A 27 9.17 -5.39 0.00
C SER A 27 10.55 -6.06 0.08
N ARG A 28 11.63 -5.28 0.09
CA ARG A 28 13.00 -5.78 0.30
C ARG A 28 13.20 -6.44 1.65
N ALA A 29 12.66 -5.82 2.70
CA ALA A 29 12.71 -6.39 4.04
C ALA A 29 11.88 -7.67 4.14
N ALA A 30 10.81 -7.80 3.36
CA ALA A 30 10.05 -9.04 3.21
C ALA A 30 10.72 -10.06 2.28
N GLY A 31 11.68 -9.64 1.44
CA GLY A 31 12.29 -10.47 0.40
C GLY A 31 11.33 -10.85 -0.72
N SER A 32 10.27 -10.06 -0.95
CA SER A 32 9.24 -10.36 -1.94
C SER A 32 8.56 -9.11 -2.49
N ASP A 33 8.53 -8.98 -3.81
CA ASP A 33 7.84 -7.89 -4.53
C ASP A 33 6.31 -7.93 -4.35
N THR A 34 5.75 -9.03 -3.85
CA THR A 34 4.31 -9.14 -3.55
C THR A 34 3.89 -8.36 -2.30
N PHE A 35 4.85 -7.72 -1.61
CA PHE A 35 4.61 -6.79 -0.51
C PHE A 35 4.63 -5.32 -0.93
N ARG A 36 4.98 -5.02 -2.21
CA ARG A 36 4.94 -3.65 -2.71
C ARG A 36 3.52 -3.09 -2.64
N VAL A 37 3.38 -1.83 -2.28
CA VAL A 37 2.09 -1.14 -2.18
C VAL A 37 1.39 -1.14 -3.54
N ASP A 38 2.13 -0.89 -4.63
CA ASP A 38 1.57 -0.91 -5.99
C ASP A 38 0.96 -2.28 -6.35
N HIS A 39 1.66 -3.37 -6.04
CA HIS A 39 1.21 -4.75 -6.25
C HIS A 39 -0.03 -5.07 -5.42
N VAL A 40 0.01 -4.83 -4.12
CA VAL A 40 -1.11 -5.16 -3.23
C VAL A 40 -2.34 -4.33 -3.60
N THR A 41 -2.17 -3.06 -3.95
CA THR A 41 -3.25 -2.19 -4.44
C THR A 41 -3.85 -2.73 -5.74
N ALA A 42 -3.02 -3.18 -6.69
CA ALA A 42 -3.48 -3.80 -7.94
C ALA A 42 -4.33 -5.05 -7.70
N VAL A 43 -3.89 -5.93 -6.81
CA VAL A 43 -4.62 -7.17 -6.48
C VAL A 43 -5.92 -6.86 -5.74
N VAL A 44 -5.89 -5.96 -4.75
CA VAL A 44 -7.08 -5.55 -3.98
C VAL A 44 -8.10 -4.90 -4.88
N HIS A 45 -7.67 -4.00 -5.77
CA HIS A 45 -8.58 -3.32 -6.70
C HIS A 45 -9.20 -4.31 -7.70
N GLY A 46 -8.44 -5.28 -8.21
CA GLY A 46 -8.96 -6.36 -9.04
C GLY A 46 -9.98 -7.23 -8.31
N LEU A 47 -9.65 -7.69 -7.09
CA LEU A 47 -10.55 -8.47 -6.25
C LEU A 47 -11.84 -7.72 -5.90
N ALA A 48 -11.76 -6.41 -5.63
CA ALA A 48 -12.91 -5.59 -5.30
C ALA A 48 -13.83 -5.32 -6.50
N SER A 49 -13.28 -5.19 -7.70
CA SER A 49 -14.04 -4.80 -8.90
C SER A 49 -14.54 -5.99 -9.72
N SER A 50 -13.73 -7.03 -9.87
CA SER A 50 -13.99 -8.17 -10.76
C SER A 50 -13.95 -9.53 -10.04
N GLY A 51 -13.45 -9.55 -8.79
CA GLY A 51 -13.18 -10.79 -8.06
C GLY A 51 -11.88 -11.49 -8.48
N GLU A 52 -11.12 -10.91 -9.42
CA GLU A 52 -9.92 -11.53 -9.99
C GLU A 52 -8.63 -10.83 -9.58
N ARG A 53 -7.64 -11.62 -9.15
CA ARG A 53 -6.36 -11.11 -8.61
C ARG A 53 -5.45 -10.54 -9.69
N SER A 54 -5.49 -11.11 -10.89
CA SER A 54 -4.54 -10.82 -11.96
C SER A 54 -4.98 -9.71 -12.92
N THR A 55 -6.14 -9.10 -12.71
CA THR A 55 -6.72 -8.10 -13.64
C THR A 55 -5.74 -6.96 -13.97
N HIS A 56 -4.97 -6.50 -12.98
CA HIS A 56 -4.07 -5.36 -13.10
C HIS A 56 -2.58 -5.76 -13.04
N LEU A 57 -2.29 -7.05 -13.18
CA LEU A 57 -0.95 -7.60 -13.16
C LEU A 57 -0.47 -7.96 -14.57
N ALA A 58 0.83 -7.93 -14.77
CA ALA A 58 1.49 -8.47 -15.94
C ALA A 58 1.38 -10.02 -15.94
N PRO A 59 1.71 -10.69 -17.06
CA PRO A 59 1.62 -12.16 -17.15
C PRO A 59 2.48 -12.93 -16.14
N ASP A 60 3.49 -12.30 -15.54
CA ASP A 60 4.30 -12.90 -14.48
C ASP A 60 3.57 -12.98 -13.12
N GLY A 61 2.40 -12.35 -12.99
CA GLY A 61 1.59 -12.34 -11.78
C GLY A 61 2.21 -11.57 -10.61
N VAL A 62 3.28 -10.80 -10.86
CA VAL A 62 4.00 -10.04 -9.83
C VAL A 62 4.06 -8.56 -10.22
N LYS A 63 4.48 -8.25 -11.44
CA LYS A 63 4.59 -6.86 -11.88
C LYS A 63 3.23 -6.26 -12.12
N VAL A 64 3.07 -5.00 -11.74
CA VAL A 64 1.87 -4.22 -12.04
C VAL A 64 1.85 -3.84 -13.52
N ALA A 65 0.71 -4.00 -14.18
CA ALA A 65 0.54 -3.63 -15.58
C ALA A 65 0.79 -2.12 -15.79
N PRO A 66 1.43 -1.69 -16.90
CA PRO A 66 1.74 -0.27 -17.13
C PRO A 66 0.53 0.66 -17.12
N ALA A 67 -0.63 0.19 -17.62
CA ALA A 67 -1.87 0.97 -17.60
C ALA A 67 -2.33 1.26 -16.17
N PHE A 68 -2.33 0.23 -15.31
CA PHE A 68 -2.71 0.40 -13.91
C PHE A 68 -1.71 1.25 -13.13
N ARG A 69 -0.40 1.18 -13.43
CA ARG A 69 0.60 2.10 -12.84
C ARG A 69 0.25 3.57 -13.11
N ALA A 70 -0.22 3.90 -14.31
CA ALA A 70 -0.63 5.26 -14.65
C ALA A 70 -1.91 5.69 -13.90
N GLU A 71 -2.88 4.78 -13.75
CA GLU A 71 -4.09 5.01 -12.94
C GLU A 71 -3.74 5.23 -11.47
N LEU A 72 -2.85 4.40 -10.90
CA LEU A 72 -2.39 4.50 -9.53
C LEU A 72 -1.71 5.84 -9.26
N ARG A 73 -0.84 6.30 -10.17
CA ARG A 73 -0.21 7.63 -10.06
C ARG A 73 -1.25 8.75 -10.07
N SER A 74 -2.24 8.66 -10.95
CA SER A 74 -3.33 9.64 -11.00
C SER A 74 -4.15 9.65 -9.71
N ALA A 75 -4.37 8.49 -9.09
CA ALA A 75 -5.03 8.39 -7.79
C ALA A 75 -4.19 9.02 -6.67
N ILE A 76 -2.87 8.81 -6.66
CA ILE A 76 -1.94 9.43 -5.70
C ILE A 76 -1.94 10.96 -5.84
N GLU A 77 -1.88 11.47 -7.07
CA GLU A 77 -1.95 12.91 -7.34
C GLU A 77 -3.29 13.51 -6.86
N SER A 78 -4.39 12.82 -7.12
CA SER A 78 -5.72 13.21 -6.65
C SER A 78 -5.81 13.24 -5.13
N LEU A 79 -5.36 12.18 -4.43
CA LEU A 79 -5.32 12.13 -2.96
C LEU A 79 -4.40 13.20 -2.37
N SER A 80 -3.28 13.50 -3.04
CA SER A 80 -2.37 14.57 -2.65
C SER A 80 -3.05 15.94 -2.78
N GLY A 81 -3.79 16.17 -3.87
CA GLY A 81 -4.60 17.37 -4.07
C GLY A 81 -5.72 17.54 -3.03
N LYS A 82 -6.26 16.42 -2.52
CA LYS A 82 -7.21 16.39 -1.40
C LYS A 82 -6.53 16.60 -0.02
N GLY A 83 -5.20 16.58 0.05
CA GLY A 83 -4.43 16.67 1.29
C GLY A 83 -4.51 15.43 2.17
N LEU A 84 -4.78 14.26 1.57
CA LEU A 84 -4.95 12.98 2.28
C LEU A 84 -3.66 12.16 2.33
N VAL A 85 -2.79 12.37 1.35
CA VAL A 85 -1.46 11.76 1.28
C VAL A 85 -0.41 12.77 0.85
N VAL A 86 0.86 12.43 1.04
CA VAL A 86 2.00 13.14 0.44
C VAL A 86 2.79 12.14 -0.40
N ALA A 87 2.89 12.40 -1.69
CA ALA A 87 3.80 11.67 -2.56
C ALA A 87 5.23 11.82 -2.04
N GLN A 88 5.93 10.70 -1.88
CA GLN A 88 7.35 10.71 -1.54
C GLN A 88 8.13 10.78 -2.86
N ALA A 89 9.08 11.70 -2.96
CA ALA A 89 9.88 11.77 -4.18
C ALA A 89 10.77 10.53 -4.29
N ALA A 90 10.95 10.02 -5.52
CA ALA A 90 11.85 8.90 -5.76
C ALA A 90 13.27 9.24 -5.25
N GLY A 91 13.82 8.38 -4.38
CA GLY A 91 15.13 8.60 -3.76
C GLY A 91 15.07 9.30 -2.39
N GLU A 92 13.89 9.68 -1.91
CA GLU A 92 13.70 10.15 -0.53
C GLU A 92 13.42 9.00 0.44
N PRO A 93 13.81 9.12 1.72
CA PRO A 93 13.42 8.19 2.77
C PRO A 93 11.89 8.01 2.85
N ALA A 94 11.43 6.77 3.04
CA ALA A 94 10.03 6.54 3.39
C ALA A 94 9.65 7.33 4.66
N ALA A 95 8.49 8.01 4.64
CA ALA A 95 8.04 8.89 5.71
C ALA A 95 7.96 8.17 7.06
N ALA A 96 8.27 8.88 8.15
CA ALA A 96 8.40 8.28 9.47
C ALA A 96 7.05 7.82 10.07
N GLY A 97 6.91 6.66 10.76
CA GLY A 97 7.84 5.84 11.56
C GLY A 97 8.94 5.11 10.80
N GLY A 98 10.05 5.81 10.60
CA GLY A 98 10.93 5.57 9.49
C GLY A 98 12.36 5.96 9.81
N PHE A 99 13.22 5.39 8.99
CA PHE A 99 14.67 5.53 8.96
C PHE A 99 15.46 4.92 10.12
N GLU A 100 15.97 3.71 9.88
CA GLU A 100 17.22 3.24 10.47
C GLU A 100 18.07 2.57 9.39
N ALA A 101 19.40 2.70 9.51
CA ALA A 101 20.42 2.21 8.60
C ALA A 101 20.39 0.68 8.31
N GLY A 102 19.48 -0.06 8.95
CA GLY A 102 19.24 -1.49 8.73
C GLY A 102 18.14 -1.83 7.70
N LEU A 103 17.28 -0.88 7.33
CA LEU A 103 16.37 -1.04 6.20
C LEU A 103 17.09 -0.58 4.95
N GLN A 104 17.61 -1.50 4.12
CA GLN A 104 18.24 -1.15 2.84
C GLN A 104 17.33 -0.21 2.05
N ILE A 105 17.74 1.06 1.99
CA ILE A 105 17.02 2.15 1.34
C ILE A 105 16.61 1.68 -0.06
N ASP A 106 15.31 1.73 -0.33
CA ASP A 106 14.74 1.30 -1.60
C ASP A 106 15.13 2.30 -2.70
N LEU A 107 16.26 2.06 -3.35
CA LEU A 107 16.69 2.80 -4.52
C LEU A 107 16.31 2.00 -5.79
N VAL A 108 15.26 2.48 -6.46
CA VAL A 108 14.82 2.40 -7.88
C VAL A 108 14.36 1.04 -8.46
N ASP A 109 13.13 0.63 -8.12
CA ASP A 109 11.91 0.78 -8.97
C ASP A 109 10.85 1.29 -7.98
N PRO A 110 10.71 2.62 -7.79
CA PRO A 110 10.14 3.18 -6.57
C PRO A 110 8.73 2.61 -6.35
N ASP A 111 8.55 1.89 -5.24
CA ASP A 111 7.22 1.51 -4.79
C ASP A 111 6.42 2.80 -4.61
N GLU A 112 5.23 2.86 -5.23
CA GLU A 112 4.35 4.02 -5.16
C GLU A 112 3.68 4.02 -3.76
N HIS A 113 4.45 4.41 -2.74
CA HIS A 113 4.10 4.33 -1.32
C HIS A 113 4.03 5.74 -0.71
N PRO A 114 2.94 6.50 -0.94
CA PRO A 114 2.79 7.83 -0.39
C PRO A 114 2.58 7.78 1.13
N ALA A 115 2.96 8.85 1.83
CA ALA A 115 2.71 8.99 3.26
C ALA A 115 1.24 9.33 3.52
N VAL A 116 0.55 8.56 4.35
CA VAL A 116 -0.84 8.85 4.75
C VAL A 116 -0.86 9.99 5.77
N LEU A 117 -1.60 11.05 5.46
CA LEU A 117 -1.84 12.17 6.38
C LEU A 117 -3.10 11.94 7.22
N ASP A 118 -4.17 11.43 6.61
CA ASP A 118 -5.42 11.12 7.31
C ASP A 118 -5.50 9.61 7.62
N ARG A 119 -4.96 9.23 8.78
CA ARG A 119 -4.96 7.83 9.23
C ARG A 119 -6.36 7.31 9.56
N TYR A 120 -7.26 8.18 9.98
CA TYR A 120 -8.63 7.78 10.32
C TYR A 120 -9.40 7.40 9.06
N LEU A 121 -9.34 8.24 8.03
CA LEU A 121 -9.95 7.92 6.74
C LEU A 121 -9.33 6.66 6.12
N ALA A 122 -8.01 6.50 6.20
CA ALA A 122 -7.34 5.30 5.71
C ALA A 122 -7.84 4.02 6.41
N GLN A 123 -8.06 4.09 7.73
CA GLN A 123 -8.65 2.98 8.48
C GLN A 123 -10.10 2.69 8.03
N LEU A 124 -10.93 3.73 7.83
CA LEU A 124 -12.30 3.55 7.31
C LEU A 124 -12.30 2.88 5.92
N CYS A 125 -11.38 3.28 5.04
CA CYS A 125 -11.20 2.63 3.73
C CYS A 125 -10.80 1.16 3.88
N MET A 126 -9.89 0.82 4.80
CA MET A 126 -9.51 -0.56 5.09
C MET A 126 -10.69 -1.39 5.60
N GLU A 127 -11.51 -0.83 6.49
CA GLU A 127 -12.71 -1.50 7.01
C GLU A 127 -13.74 -1.77 5.89
N GLN A 128 -13.90 -0.86 4.93
CA GLN A 128 -14.72 -1.12 3.74
C GLN A 128 -14.17 -2.28 2.89
N LEU A 129 -12.86 -2.34 2.68
CA LEU A 129 -12.22 -3.44 1.94
C LEU A 129 -12.41 -4.79 2.65
N PHE A 130 -12.39 -4.83 4.00
CA PHE A 130 -12.64 -6.04 4.77
C PHE A 130 -14.09 -6.54 4.66
N ASN A 131 -15.04 -5.68 4.30
CA ASN A 131 -16.41 -6.10 4.02
C ASN A 131 -16.56 -6.78 2.65
N ILE A 132 -15.52 -6.81 1.81
CA ILE A 132 -15.54 -7.49 0.51
C ILE A 132 -14.99 -8.92 0.66
N PRO A 133 -15.82 -9.98 0.46
CA PRO A 133 -15.41 -11.37 0.73
C PRO A 133 -14.19 -11.85 -0.05
N ALA A 134 -13.98 -11.33 -1.27
CA ALA A 134 -12.83 -11.70 -2.10
C ALA A 134 -11.52 -11.02 -1.63
N VAL A 135 -11.62 -9.82 -1.03
CA VAL A 135 -10.47 -9.02 -0.58
C VAL A 135 -10.01 -9.42 0.81
N TYR A 136 -10.95 -9.69 1.73
CA TYR A 136 -10.65 -9.97 3.13
C TYR A 136 -9.59 -11.08 3.33
N PRO A 137 -9.72 -12.29 2.74
CA PRO A 137 -8.71 -13.34 2.92
C PRO A 137 -7.33 -12.91 2.43
N TYR A 138 -7.27 -12.19 1.31
CA TYR A 138 -6.01 -11.73 0.74
C TYR A 138 -5.31 -10.71 1.66
N LEU A 139 -6.03 -9.71 2.14
CA LEU A 139 -5.45 -8.72 3.06
C LEU A 139 -5.07 -9.34 4.41
N MET A 140 -5.86 -10.27 4.93
CA MET A 140 -5.52 -10.99 6.17
C MET A 140 -4.26 -11.84 6.01
N ASP A 141 -4.07 -12.51 4.88
CA ASP A 141 -2.84 -13.24 4.58
C ASP A 141 -1.63 -12.28 4.52
N ARG A 142 -1.79 -11.11 3.89
CA ARG A 142 -0.74 -10.08 3.84
C ARG A 142 -0.42 -9.53 5.23
N TYR A 143 -1.43 -9.25 6.04
CA TYR A 143 -1.27 -8.78 7.42
C TYR A 143 -0.55 -9.80 8.30
N ALA A 144 -0.95 -11.07 8.23
CA ALA A 144 -0.30 -12.15 8.99
C ALA A 144 1.16 -12.33 8.57
N ALA A 145 1.44 -12.36 7.26
CA ALA A 145 2.80 -12.47 6.75
C ALA A 145 3.66 -11.24 7.11
N SER A 146 3.06 -10.05 7.14
CA SER A 146 3.71 -8.81 7.58
C SER A 146 4.15 -8.89 9.05
N GLY A 147 3.33 -9.50 9.92
CA GLY A 147 3.65 -9.66 11.33
C GLY A 147 4.96 -10.42 11.57
N GLU A 148 5.21 -11.47 10.80
CA GLU A 148 6.45 -12.26 10.89
C GLU A 148 7.67 -11.46 10.40
N VAL A 149 7.54 -10.70 9.30
CA VAL A 149 8.62 -9.84 8.80
C VAL A 149 8.96 -8.75 9.83
N TRP A 150 7.94 -8.09 10.40
CA TRP A 150 8.14 -7.08 11.44
C TRP A 150 8.74 -7.67 12.72
N ARG A 151 8.36 -8.89 13.11
CA ARG A 151 8.96 -9.59 14.25
C ARG A 151 10.45 -9.80 14.04
N ARG A 152 10.85 -10.35 12.88
CA ARG A 152 12.26 -10.54 12.52
C ARG A 152 13.03 -9.23 12.54
N LEU A 153 12.49 -8.18 11.90
CA LEU A 153 13.13 -6.86 11.89
C LEU A 153 13.38 -6.32 13.31
N ARG A 154 12.39 -6.44 14.21
CA ARG A 154 12.54 -6.02 15.61
C ARG A 154 13.58 -6.85 16.38
N GLU A 155 13.67 -8.15 16.12
CA GLU A 155 14.70 -9.01 16.70
C GLU A 155 16.10 -8.59 16.27
N ASP A 156 16.23 -8.24 14.98
CA ASP A 156 17.45 -7.72 14.36
C ASP A 156 17.79 -6.27 14.76
N GLY A 157 16.95 -5.64 15.60
CA GLY A 157 17.22 -4.34 16.24
C GLY A 157 16.44 -3.15 15.69
N TYR A 158 15.56 -3.35 14.70
CA TYR A 158 14.73 -2.27 14.15
C TYR A 158 13.82 -1.65 15.21
N ALA A 159 13.86 -0.32 15.33
CA ALA A 159 13.05 0.47 16.26
C ALA A 159 13.33 0.18 17.76
N ARG A 160 14.57 -0.22 18.09
CA ARG A 160 15.09 -0.17 19.47
C ARG A 160 15.69 1.22 19.73
N ASP A 161 14.82 2.21 19.92
CA ASP A 161 15.13 3.46 20.61
C ASP A 161 14.29 3.56 21.91
#